data_AF-A0A6V7KT51-F1
#
_entry.id   AF-A0A6V7KT51-F1
#
_cell.length_a   1.000
_cell.length_b   1.000
_cell.length_c   1.000
_cell.angle_alpha   90.00
_cell.angle_beta   90.00
_cell.angle_gamma   90.00
#
_symmetry.space_group_name_H-M   'P 1'
#
loop_
_entity.id
_entity.type
_entity.pdbx_description
1 polymer ?
#
loop_
_entity_poly.entity_id
_entity_poly.type
_entity_poly.pdbx_seq_one_letter_code
_entity_poly.pdbx_strand_id
1 'polypeptide(L)'
;METRTNCRGLLEQYAAQVSRLYNRSRVHILKLLHSVYSEVGFKDSPGDPKFTVFTRIDILSWACTFGHADCVRNAIRQLQSWRDAPDPHEEYLISLNLKRVVYRKTIRSGGQREWDLAWERYLKTNLGTEKHLLLYALECSKETWILSHYHEWATTENTAIRKQDTSRVLAAVAGNPMRQPYSFNTNSQRTRDLCFNAFCRVVSGI
;
A
#
# COMPACT_ATOMS: atom_id res chain seq x y z
N MET A 1 40.34 -27.92 -2.28
CA MET A 1 38.95 -28.29 -1.98
C MET A 1 38.21 -27.03 -1.60
N GLU A 2 37.70 -26.28 -2.59
CA GLU A 2 36.94 -25.06 -2.36
C GLU A 2 35.54 -25.40 -1.84
N THR A 3 35.19 -24.80 -0.71
CA THR A 3 33.85 -24.77 -0.15
C THR A 3 32.89 -24.19 -1.18
N ARG A 4 31.98 -25.03 -1.72
CA ARG A 4 30.77 -24.53 -2.37
C ARG A 4 29.97 -23.76 -1.32
N THR A 5 30.18 -22.45 -1.24
CA THR A 5 29.36 -21.58 -0.42
C THR A 5 27.93 -21.68 -0.96
N ASN A 6 27.05 -22.32 -0.19
CA ASN A 6 25.68 -22.56 -0.56
C ASN A 6 24.96 -21.20 -0.75
N CYS A 7 24.63 -20.83 -1.99
CA CYS A 7 23.94 -19.58 -2.32
C CYS A 7 22.67 -19.37 -1.48
N ARG A 8 21.97 -20.46 -1.10
CA ARG A 8 20.82 -20.40 -0.20
C ARG A 8 21.20 -19.89 1.18
N GLY A 9 22.31 -20.37 1.74
CA GLY A 9 22.80 -19.93 3.04
C GLY A 9 23.21 -18.46 3.05
N LEU A 10 23.84 -17.98 1.96
CA LEU A 10 24.16 -16.56 1.80
C LEU A 10 22.90 -15.69 1.69
N LEU A 11 21.90 -16.11 0.93
CA LEU A 11 20.62 -15.41 0.80
C LEU A 11 19.86 -15.35 2.14
N GLU A 12 19.82 -16.44 2.90
CA GLU A 12 19.22 -16.48 4.23
C GLU A 12 19.95 -15.56 5.22
N GLN A 13 21.29 -15.52 5.20
CA GLN A 13 22.08 -14.62 6.03
C GLN A 13 21.85 -13.14 5.66
N TYR A 14 21.82 -12.83 4.37
CA TYR A 14 21.54 -11.48 3.88
C TYR A 14 20.12 -11.03 4.26
N ALA A 15 19.11 -11.88 4.05
CA ALA A 15 17.73 -11.61 4.46
C ALA A 15 17.62 -11.38 5.98
N ALA A 16 18.34 -12.15 6.79
CA ALA A 16 18.39 -11.97 8.23
C ALA A 16 19.08 -10.65 8.64
N GLN A 17 20.12 -10.22 7.93
CA GLN A 17 20.77 -8.93 8.16
C GLN A 17 19.85 -7.76 7.80
N VAL A 18 19.21 -7.80 6.63
CA VAL A 18 18.23 -6.80 6.20
C VAL A 18 17.07 -6.71 7.21
N SER A 19 16.53 -7.85 7.64
CA SER A 19 15.46 -7.89 8.64
C SER A 19 15.87 -7.25 9.98
N ARG A 20 17.10 -7.52 10.44
CA ARG A 20 17.65 -6.91 11.66
C ARG A 20 17.79 -5.40 11.55
N LEU A 21 18.35 -4.92 10.43
CA LEU A 21 18.50 -3.48 10.16
C LEU A 21 17.14 -2.80 10.10
N TYR A 22 16.18 -3.38 9.37
CA TYR A 22 14.81 -2.87 9.30
C TYR A 22 14.17 -2.76 10.69
N ASN A 23 14.27 -3.79 11.52
CA ASN A 23 13.70 -3.77 12.87
C ASN A 23 14.35 -2.70 13.76
N ARG A 24 15.66 -2.51 13.69
CA ARG A 24 16.36 -1.46 14.44
C ARG A 24 15.90 -0.06 14.01
N SER A 25 15.86 0.18 12.71
CA SER A 25 15.38 1.45 12.15
C SER A 25 13.92 1.72 12.49
N ARG A 26 13.07 0.69 12.38
CA ARG A 26 11.64 0.75 12.76
C ARG A 26 11.46 1.24 14.19
N VAL A 27 12.16 0.65 15.16
CA VAL A 27 12.06 1.05 16.58
C VAL A 27 12.51 2.50 16.77
N HIS A 28 13.60 2.91 16.11
CA HIS A 28 14.10 4.28 16.22
C HIS A 28 13.11 5.29 15.62
N ILE A 29 12.55 5.02 14.45
CA ILE A 29 11.55 5.88 13.80
C ILE A 29 10.30 6.02 14.66
N LEU A 30 9.80 4.91 15.23
CA LEU A 30 8.63 4.97 16.12
C LEU A 30 8.89 5.85 17.36
N LYS A 31 10.12 5.88 17.88
CA LYS A 31 10.48 6.79 18.98
C LYS A 31 10.44 8.26 18.55
N LEU A 32 10.98 8.57 17.36
CA LEU A 32 10.95 9.93 16.81
C LEU A 32 9.52 10.43 16.57
N LEU A 33 8.64 9.55 16.09
CA LEU A 33 7.25 9.90 15.79
C LEU A 33 6.37 10.05 17.04
N HIS A 34 6.79 9.52 18.20
CA HIS A 34 5.91 9.36 19.35
C HIS A 34 5.32 10.67 19.88
N SER A 35 6.14 11.72 20.04
CA SER A 35 5.66 13.04 20.52
C SER A 35 4.64 13.62 19.56
N VAL A 36 5.01 13.71 18.27
CA VAL A 36 4.16 14.32 17.25
C VAL A 36 2.87 13.53 17.05
N TYR A 37 2.92 12.20 17.08
CA TYR A 37 1.72 11.36 17.02
C TYR A 37 0.77 11.65 18.18
N SER A 38 1.31 11.84 19.39
CA SER A 38 0.51 12.13 20.58
C SER A 38 -0.14 13.51 20.52
N GLU A 39 0.52 14.48 19.88
CA GLU A 39 0.00 15.83 19.66
C GLU A 39 -1.11 15.86 18.60
N VAL A 40 -0.89 15.25 17.44
CA VAL A 40 -1.85 15.32 16.32
C VAL A 40 -3.03 14.35 16.48
N GLY A 41 -2.80 13.20 17.12
CA GLY A 41 -3.79 12.14 17.29
C GLY A 41 -4.24 11.48 15.98
N PHE A 42 -5.11 10.47 16.10
CA PHE A 42 -5.63 9.72 14.95
C PHE A 42 -6.85 10.38 14.30
N LYS A 43 -7.68 11.08 15.07
CA LYS A 43 -8.98 11.59 14.60
C LYS A 43 -8.83 13.01 14.06
N ASP A 44 -9.52 13.28 12.96
CA ASP A 44 -9.70 14.65 12.47
C ASP A 44 -10.81 15.36 13.25
N SER A 45 -10.62 16.66 13.47
CA SER A 45 -11.62 17.57 14.03
C SER A 45 -11.84 18.76 13.09
N PRO A 46 -13.09 19.24 12.92
CA PRO A 46 -13.36 20.46 12.13
C PRO A 46 -12.64 21.72 12.64
N GLY A 47 -12.28 21.74 13.93
CA GLY A 47 -11.52 22.84 14.55
C GLY A 47 -10.00 22.75 14.40
N ASP A 48 -9.48 21.70 13.75
CA ASP A 48 -8.04 21.53 13.63
C ASP A 48 -7.42 22.58 12.71
N PRO A 49 -6.28 23.20 13.10
CA PRO A 49 -5.49 23.99 12.18
C PRO A 49 -5.07 23.15 10.97
N LYS A 50 -5.10 23.76 9.77
CA LYS A 50 -4.74 23.07 8.51
C LYS A 50 -3.36 22.41 8.58
N PHE A 51 -2.41 23.06 9.23
CA PHE A 51 -1.07 22.51 9.43
C PHE A 51 -1.12 21.21 10.24
N THR A 52 -1.88 21.17 11.34
CA THR A 52 -2.10 19.96 12.15
C THR A 52 -2.71 18.83 11.32
N VAL A 53 -3.67 19.13 10.45
CA VAL A 53 -4.27 18.13 9.55
C VAL A 53 -3.22 17.53 8.61
N PHE A 54 -2.39 18.36 7.96
CA PHE A 54 -1.33 17.85 7.09
C PHE A 54 -0.28 17.05 7.85
N THR A 55 0.16 17.54 9.00
CA THR A 55 1.08 16.81 9.89
C THR A 55 0.48 15.46 10.28
N ARG A 56 -0.81 15.41 10.63
CA ARG A 56 -1.51 14.17 10.97
C ARG A 56 -1.46 13.17 9.82
N ILE A 57 -1.77 13.59 8.60
CA ILE A 57 -1.77 12.70 7.42
C ILE A 57 -0.39 12.02 7.27
N ASP A 58 0.68 12.79 7.39
CA ASP A 58 2.05 12.27 7.22
C ASP A 58 2.45 11.38 8.39
N ILE A 59 2.23 11.84 9.63
CA ILE A 59 2.57 11.11 10.84
C ILE A 59 1.81 9.79 10.91
N LEU A 60 0.52 9.76 10.58
CA LEU A 60 -0.27 8.52 10.55
C LEU A 60 0.21 7.57 9.44
N SER A 61 0.60 8.09 8.27
CA SER A 61 1.17 7.28 7.19
C SER A 61 2.42 6.51 7.65
N TRP A 62 3.36 7.22 8.30
CA TRP A 62 4.58 6.62 8.82
C TRP A 62 4.33 5.72 10.04
N ALA A 63 3.55 6.20 11.01
CA ALA A 63 3.25 5.48 12.24
C ALA A 63 2.55 4.15 11.93
N CYS A 64 1.53 4.13 11.08
CA CYS A 64 0.85 2.89 10.71
C CYS A 64 1.74 1.97 9.86
N THR A 65 2.61 2.53 9.00
CA THR A 65 3.57 1.75 8.20
C THR A 65 4.59 1.02 9.07
N PHE A 66 5.14 1.71 10.09
CA PHE A 66 6.06 1.12 11.04
C PHE A 66 5.36 0.38 12.20
N GLY A 67 4.04 0.29 12.20
CA GLY A 67 3.28 -0.49 13.17
C GLY A 67 3.24 0.12 14.56
N HIS A 68 3.03 1.43 14.65
CA HIS A 68 2.64 2.12 15.89
C HIS A 68 1.33 1.51 16.42
N ALA A 69 1.34 1.03 17.66
CA ALA A 69 0.28 0.18 18.19
C ALA A 69 -1.10 0.86 18.14
N ASP A 70 -1.19 2.13 18.55
CA ASP A 70 -2.45 2.87 18.52
C ASP A 70 -2.94 3.15 17.09
N CYS A 71 -2.01 3.45 16.16
CA CYS A 71 -2.36 3.70 14.76
C CYS A 71 -2.96 2.44 14.11
N VAL A 72 -2.30 1.30 14.35
CA VAL A 72 -2.77 0.00 13.87
C VAL A 72 -4.13 -0.34 14.46
N ARG A 73 -4.31 -0.12 15.77
CA ARG A 73 -5.58 -0.41 16.46
C ARG A 73 -6.73 0.45 15.91
N ASN A 74 -6.50 1.75 15.73
CA ASN A 74 -7.53 2.64 15.18
C ASN A 74 -7.84 2.33 13.71
N ALA A 75 -6.83 2.01 12.90
CA ALA A 75 -7.06 1.56 11.53
C ALA A 75 -7.87 0.26 11.46
N ILE A 76 -7.59 -0.71 12.34
CA ILE A 76 -8.38 -1.97 12.43
C ILE A 76 -9.82 -1.69 12.87
N ARG A 77 -10.04 -0.77 13.82
CA ARG A 77 -11.40 -0.38 14.22
C ARG A 77 -12.15 0.24 13.04
N GLN A 78 -11.52 1.14 12.29
CA GLN A 78 -12.15 1.72 11.11
C GLN A 78 -12.41 0.69 10.01
N LEU A 79 -11.54 -0.31 9.86
CA LEU A 79 -11.80 -1.46 9.00
C LEU A 79 -13.07 -2.21 9.43
N GLN A 80 -13.21 -2.52 10.73
CA GLN A 80 -14.40 -3.20 11.24
C GLN A 80 -15.66 -2.38 11.00
N SER A 81 -15.62 -1.07 11.30
CA SER A 81 -16.74 -0.17 11.02
C SER A 81 -17.07 -0.09 9.53
N TRP A 82 -16.06 -0.10 8.65
CA TRP A 82 -16.28 -0.09 7.20
C TRP A 82 -16.92 -1.38 6.70
N ARG A 83 -16.54 -2.52 7.29
CA ARG A 83 -17.12 -3.84 6.96
C ARG A 83 -18.55 -3.99 7.47
N ASP A 84 -18.80 -3.53 8.69
CA ASP A 84 -20.07 -3.73 9.39
C ASP A 84 -21.09 -2.61 9.07
N ALA A 85 -20.74 -1.72 8.14
CA ALA A 85 -21.60 -0.63 7.70
C ALA A 85 -22.84 -1.16 6.94
N PRO A 86 -24.05 -0.63 7.24
CA PRO A 86 -25.28 -0.99 6.52
C PRO A 86 -25.17 -0.74 5.01
N ASP A 87 -24.49 0.35 4.65
CA ASP A 87 -23.99 0.61 3.30
C ASP A 87 -22.47 0.83 3.35
N PRO A 88 -21.66 -0.15 2.89
CA PRO A 88 -20.20 -0.05 2.80
C PRO A 88 -19.70 1.08 1.89
N HIS A 89 -20.60 1.78 1.18
CA HIS A 89 -20.33 2.91 0.31
C HIS A 89 -20.58 4.27 0.93
N GLU A 90 -21.12 4.33 2.15
CA GLU A 90 -21.27 5.59 2.87
C GLU A 90 -19.92 6.30 3.04
N GLU A 91 -19.87 7.58 2.66
CA GLU A 91 -18.63 8.36 2.60
C GLU A 91 -18.16 8.87 3.96
N TYR A 92 -19.02 8.87 4.97
CA TYR A 92 -18.76 9.53 6.27
C TYR A 92 -18.05 8.64 7.31
N LEU A 93 -17.83 7.36 7.02
CA LEU A 93 -17.22 6.42 7.98
C LEU A 93 -15.73 6.68 8.21
N ILE A 94 -15.04 7.19 7.19
CA ILE A 94 -13.60 7.46 7.21
C ILE A 94 -13.38 8.91 6.78
N SER A 95 -12.72 9.70 7.63
CA SER A 95 -12.35 11.07 7.25
C SER A 95 -11.57 11.09 5.93
N LEU A 96 -11.89 12.04 5.06
CA LEU A 96 -11.29 12.19 3.74
C LEU A 96 -9.76 12.20 3.79
N ASN A 97 -9.18 12.88 4.79
CA ASN A 97 -7.72 12.97 4.96
C ASN A 97 -7.10 11.63 5.36
N LEU A 98 -7.86 10.77 6.02
CA LEU A 98 -7.39 9.52 6.60
C LEU A 98 -7.63 8.31 5.71
N LYS A 99 -8.48 8.42 4.67
CA LYS A 99 -8.81 7.35 3.73
C LYS A 99 -7.57 6.62 3.19
N ARG A 100 -6.54 7.37 2.78
CA ARG A 100 -5.28 6.79 2.28
C ARG A 100 -4.63 5.84 3.29
N VAL A 101 -4.52 6.28 4.55
CA VAL A 101 -3.87 5.51 5.62
C VAL A 101 -4.72 4.30 5.97
N VAL A 102 -6.03 4.50 6.12
CA VAL A 102 -6.98 3.46 6.51
C VAL A 102 -7.08 2.39 5.43
N TYR A 103 -7.34 2.75 4.17
CA TYR A 103 -7.43 1.77 3.08
C TYR A 103 -6.14 0.96 2.93
N ARG A 104 -4.98 1.63 2.88
CA ARG A 104 -3.68 0.95 2.77
C ARG A 104 -3.45 -0.04 3.91
N LYS A 105 -3.79 0.38 5.14
CA LYS A 105 -3.59 -0.45 6.34
C LYS A 105 -4.59 -1.61 6.40
N THR A 106 -5.83 -1.37 6.02
CA THR A 106 -6.90 -2.36 5.87
C THR A 106 -6.46 -3.47 4.93
N ILE A 107 -6.12 -3.15 3.69
CA ILE A 107 -5.77 -4.16 2.68
C ILE A 107 -4.51 -4.93 3.07
N ARG A 108 -3.53 -4.25 3.67
CA ARG A 108 -2.29 -4.90 4.13
C ARG A 108 -2.48 -5.86 5.30
N SER A 109 -3.52 -5.65 6.11
CA SER A 109 -3.76 -6.43 7.33
C SER A 109 -4.91 -7.42 7.18
N GLY A 110 -5.76 -7.24 6.17
CA GLY A 110 -6.83 -8.16 5.77
C GLY A 110 -6.37 -9.18 4.75
N GLY A 111 -7.34 -9.89 4.17
CA GLY A 111 -7.17 -10.85 3.10
C GLY A 111 -8.08 -10.54 1.92
N GLN A 112 -8.54 -11.59 1.23
CA GLN A 112 -9.41 -11.47 0.06
C GLN A 112 -10.67 -10.64 0.33
N ARG A 113 -11.36 -10.90 1.44
CA ARG A 113 -12.62 -10.22 1.74
C ARG A 113 -12.47 -8.69 1.77
N GLU A 114 -11.46 -8.19 2.46
CA GLU A 114 -11.19 -6.75 2.54
C GLU A 114 -10.77 -6.16 1.19
N TRP A 115 -10.10 -6.98 0.36
CA TRP A 115 -9.72 -6.63 -1.00
C TRP A 115 -10.95 -6.51 -1.91
N ASP A 116 -11.86 -7.48 -1.88
CA ASP A 116 -13.08 -7.50 -2.68
C ASP A 116 -13.99 -6.32 -2.33
N LEU A 117 -14.14 -5.99 -1.04
CA LEU A 117 -14.88 -4.80 -0.61
C LEU A 117 -14.30 -3.50 -1.18
N ALA A 118 -12.97 -3.37 -1.22
CA ALA A 118 -12.32 -2.18 -1.78
C ALA A 118 -12.46 -2.14 -3.30
N TRP A 119 -12.42 -3.31 -3.95
CA TRP A 119 -12.64 -3.45 -5.39
C TRP A 119 -14.06 -3.07 -5.79
N GLU A 120 -15.07 -3.56 -5.07
CA GLU A 120 -16.48 -3.19 -5.30
C GLU A 120 -16.69 -1.68 -5.13
N ARG A 121 -16.10 -1.07 -4.10
CA ARG A 121 -16.14 0.38 -3.91
C ARG A 121 -15.44 1.12 -5.05
N TYR A 122 -14.34 0.59 -5.57
CA TYR A 122 -13.65 1.14 -6.74
C TYR A 122 -14.56 1.11 -7.97
N LEU A 123 -15.30 0.02 -8.19
CA LEU A 123 -16.22 -0.10 -9.33
C LEU A 123 -17.38 0.89 -9.23
N LYS A 124 -17.96 1.06 -8.04
CA LYS A 124 -19.15 1.90 -7.81
C LYS A 124 -18.87 3.40 -7.75
N THR A 125 -17.71 3.82 -7.24
CA THR A 125 -17.42 5.26 -7.10
C THR A 125 -17.16 5.92 -8.45
N ASN A 126 -17.73 7.12 -8.65
CA ASN A 126 -17.44 7.99 -9.79
C ASN A 126 -16.36 9.04 -9.48
N LEU A 127 -15.95 9.16 -8.22
CA LEU A 127 -14.97 10.15 -7.80
C LEU A 127 -13.55 9.69 -8.14
N GLY A 128 -12.86 10.45 -9.00
CA GLY A 128 -11.51 10.10 -9.46
C GLY A 128 -10.48 10.00 -8.33
N THR A 129 -10.58 10.87 -7.32
CA THR A 129 -9.69 10.84 -6.15
C THR A 129 -9.92 9.59 -5.30
N GLU A 130 -11.16 9.16 -5.12
CA GLU A 130 -11.49 7.91 -4.43
C GLU A 130 -10.96 6.69 -5.18
N LYS A 131 -11.18 6.64 -6.51
CA LYS A 131 -10.61 5.56 -7.35
C LYS A 131 -9.11 5.45 -7.19
N HIS A 132 -8.41 6.59 -7.21
CA HIS A 132 -6.96 6.62 -7.02
C HIS A 132 -6.55 6.06 -5.65
N LEU A 133 -7.21 6.46 -4.57
CA LEU A 133 -6.91 5.96 -3.22
C LEU A 133 -7.15 4.45 -3.10
N LEU A 134 -8.20 3.92 -3.72
CA LEU A 134 -8.52 2.50 -3.70
C LEU A 134 -7.52 1.68 -4.51
N LEU A 135 -7.18 2.08 -5.74
CA LEU A 135 -6.14 1.41 -6.53
C LEU A 135 -4.81 1.35 -5.77
N TYR A 136 -4.43 2.47 -5.12
CA TYR A 136 -3.22 2.53 -4.29
C TYR A 136 -3.29 1.67 -3.02
N ALA A 137 -4.48 1.37 -2.51
CA ALA A 137 -4.63 0.49 -1.36
C ALA A 137 -4.60 -0.99 -1.75
N LEU A 138 -5.25 -1.34 -2.87
CA LEU A 138 -5.37 -2.71 -3.38
C LEU A 138 -4.00 -3.36 -3.65
N GLU A 139 -3.00 -2.55 -4.04
CA GLU A 139 -1.61 -2.99 -4.22
C GLU A 139 -0.97 -3.55 -2.95
N CYS A 140 -1.51 -3.21 -1.77
CA CYS A 140 -0.88 -3.51 -0.47
C CYS A 140 -1.23 -4.88 0.08
N SER A 141 -2.01 -5.66 -0.67
CA SER A 141 -2.35 -7.03 -0.31
C SER A 141 -1.09 -7.85 -0.08
N LYS A 142 -1.18 -8.81 0.84
CA LYS A 142 -0.12 -9.80 1.05
C LYS A 142 -0.34 -11.09 0.26
N GLU A 143 -1.54 -11.25 -0.29
CA GLU A 143 -1.95 -12.42 -1.06
C GLU A 143 -1.35 -12.34 -2.49
N THR A 144 -0.36 -13.20 -2.77
CA THR A 144 0.39 -13.17 -4.04
C THR A 144 -0.48 -13.47 -5.26
N TRP A 145 -1.50 -14.31 -5.10
CA TRP A 145 -2.45 -14.64 -6.15
C TRP A 145 -3.36 -13.43 -6.49
N ILE A 146 -3.79 -12.66 -5.48
CA ILE A 146 -4.53 -11.39 -5.69
C ILE A 146 -3.65 -10.40 -6.47
N LEU A 147 -2.40 -10.21 -6.06
CA LEU A 147 -1.47 -9.31 -6.76
C LEU A 147 -1.22 -9.75 -8.20
N SER A 148 -1.21 -11.05 -8.47
CA SER A 148 -1.02 -11.61 -9.81
C SER A 148 -2.24 -11.33 -10.70
N HIS A 149 -3.46 -11.58 -10.22
CA HIS A 149 -4.68 -11.21 -10.94
C HIS A 149 -4.80 -9.70 -11.13
N TYR A 150 -4.45 -8.92 -10.12
CA TYR A 150 -4.50 -7.47 -10.20
C TYR A 150 -3.54 -6.91 -11.26
N HIS A 151 -2.34 -7.51 -11.38
CA HIS A 151 -1.41 -7.21 -12.46
C HIS A 151 -1.98 -7.59 -13.83
N GLU A 152 -2.56 -8.78 -13.96
CA GLU A 152 -3.18 -9.23 -15.21
C GLU A 152 -4.28 -8.25 -15.65
N TRP A 153 -5.17 -7.85 -14.75
CA TRP A 153 -6.20 -6.85 -15.04
C TRP A 153 -5.65 -5.50 -15.48
N ALA A 154 -4.48 -5.09 -14.97
CA ALA A 154 -3.84 -3.86 -15.41
C ALA A 154 -3.24 -3.98 -16.82
N THR A 155 -2.82 -5.19 -17.24
CA THR A 155 -2.18 -5.42 -18.54
C THR A 155 -3.11 -5.88 -19.66
N THR A 156 -4.34 -6.25 -19.33
CA THR A 156 -5.36 -6.72 -20.27
C THR A 156 -6.27 -5.57 -20.70
N GLU A 157 -6.75 -5.61 -21.95
CA GLU A 157 -7.68 -4.61 -22.46
C GLU A 157 -9.12 -4.89 -22.00
N ASN A 158 -9.97 -3.87 -21.98
CA ASN A 158 -11.38 -3.97 -21.57
C ASN A 158 -11.62 -4.46 -20.13
N THR A 159 -10.68 -4.19 -19.22
CA THR A 159 -10.87 -4.42 -17.78
C THR A 159 -11.48 -3.19 -17.12
N ALA A 160 -11.87 -3.32 -15.84
CA ALA A 160 -12.36 -2.21 -15.05
C ALA A 160 -11.28 -1.15 -14.72
N ILE A 161 -9.99 -1.44 -14.98
CA ILE A 161 -8.89 -0.51 -14.77
C ILE A 161 -8.76 0.38 -16.00
N ARG A 162 -8.84 1.71 -15.82
CA ARG A 162 -8.70 2.66 -16.92
C ARG A 162 -7.27 2.65 -17.45
N LYS A 163 -7.10 2.79 -18.76
CA LYS A 163 -5.78 2.82 -19.42
C LYS A 163 -4.79 3.83 -18.81
N GLN A 164 -5.29 4.98 -18.35
CA GLN A 164 -4.49 6.03 -17.71
C GLN A 164 -3.98 5.65 -16.31
N ASP A 165 -4.63 4.71 -15.63
CA ASP A 165 -4.27 4.27 -14.28
C ASP A 165 -3.34 3.04 -14.29
N THR A 166 -3.19 2.38 -15.45
CA THR A 166 -2.39 1.17 -15.63
C THR A 166 -0.94 1.33 -15.16
N SER A 167 -0.25 2.39 -15.57
CA SER A 167 1.16 2.61 -15.20
C SER A 167 1.36 2.68 -13.69
N ARG A 168 0.41 3.31 -12.98
CA ARG A 168 0.42 3.42 -11.52
C ARG A 168 0.21 2.06 -10.85
N VAL A 169 -0.77 1.29 -11.31
CA VAL A 169 -1.03 -0.05 -10.78
C VAL A 169 0.18 -0.96 -10.96
N LEU A 170 0.85 -0.89 -12.11
CA LEU A 170 2.03 -1.70 -12.37
C LEU A 170 3.22 -1.30 -11.47
N ALA A 171 3.49 -0.01 -11.32
CA ALA A 171 4.55 0.49 -10.44
C ALA A 171 4.30 0.09 -8.98
N ALA A 172 3.05 0.24 -8.53
CA ALA A 172 2.59 -0.14 -7.21
C ALA A 172 2.77 -1.64 -6.91
N VAL A 173 2.32 -2.50 -7.82
CA VAL A 173 2.40 -3.95 -7.68
C VAL A 173 3.87 -4.43 -7.76
N ALA A 174 4.72 -3.77 -8.55
CA ALA A 174 6.16 -4.04 -8.58
C ALA A 174 6.87 -3.65 -7.27
N GLY A 175 6.41 -2.60 -6.59
CA GLY A 175 6.94 -2.17 -5.29
C GLY A 175 6.51 -3.03 -4.11
N ASN A 176 5.59 -3.99 -4.28
CA ASN A 176 5.14 -4.86 -3.19
C ASN A 176 6.19 -5.95 -2.86
N PRO A 177 6.70 -6.02 -1.61
CA PRO A 177 7.69 -7.02 -1.21
C PRO A 177 7.23 -8.47 -1.43
N MET A 178 5.93 -8.75 -1.35
CA MET A 178 5.38 -10.09 -1.57
C MET A 178 5.47 -10.55 -3.04
N ARG A 179 5.67 -9.62 -3.98
CA ARG A 179 5.87 -9.93 -5.41
C ARG A 179 7.35 -10.07 -5.80
N GLN A 180 8.28 -9.60 -4.98
CA GLN A 180 9.72 -9.69 -5.29
C GLN A 180 10.22 -11.12 -5.60
N PRO A 181 9.72 -12.23 -5.01
CA PRO A 181 10.11 -13.56 -5.46
C PRO A 181 9.51 -13.97 -6.82
N TYR A 182 8.44 -13.33 -7.29
CA TYR A 182 7.74 -13.64 -8.54
C TYR A 182 8.13 -12.74 -9.72
N SER A 183 8.55 -11.49 -9.47
CA SER A 183 8.86 -10.51 -10.53
C SER A 183 10.07 -10.93 -11.39
N PHE A 184 10.95 -11.78 -10.87
CA PHE A 184 12.08 -12.33 -11.63
C PHE A 184 11.67 -13.46 -12.60
N ASN A 185 10.42 -13.94 -12.57
CA ASN A 185 9.96 -15.06 -13.39
C ASN A 185 8.94 -14.67 -14.48
N THR A 186 8.35 -13.47 -14.43
CA THR A 186 7.40 -13.03 -15.46
C THR A 186 8.12 -12.42 -16.65
N ASN A 187 8.44 -13.27 -17.62
CA ASN A 187 8.97 -12.96 -18.95
C ASN A 187 7.92 -12.31 -19.87
N SER A 188 7.15 -11.36 -19.36
CA SER A 188 6.10 -10.66 -20.11
C SER A 188 6.74 -9.52 -20.91
N GLN A 189 6.79 -9.65 -22.25
CA GLN A 189 7.26 -8.62 -23.18
C GLN A 189 6.66 -7.24 -22.85
N ARG A 190 5.36 -7.21 -22.52
CA ARG A 190 4.61 -5.98 -22.19
C ARG A 190 5.08 -5.31 -20.91
N THR A 191 5.52 -6.07 -19.90
CA THR A 191 6.10 -5.53 -18.66
C THR A 191 7.48 -4.92 -18.92
N ARG A 192 8.29 -5.55 -19.79
CA ARG A 192 9.58 -5.00 -20.22
C ARG A 192 9.40 -3.70 -21.00
N ASP A 193 8.44 -3.64 -21.91
CA ASP A 193 8.17 -2.45 -22.73
C ASP A 193 7.60 -1.31 -21.90
N LEU A 194 6.76 -1.59 -20.90
CA LEU A 194 6.22 -0.57 -19.99
C LEU A 194 7.28 -0.07 -19.00
N CYS A 195 8.13 -0.94 -18.46
CA CYS A 195 9.28 -0.51 -17.65
C CYS A 195 10.27 0.31 -18.47
N PHE A 196 10.58 -0.11 -19.70
CA PHE A 196 11.51 0.60 -20.59
C PHE A 196 10.96 1.99 -20.96
N ASN A 197 9.69 2.09 -21.35
CA ASN A 197 9.08 3.37 -21.70
C ASN A 197 8.87 4.30 -20.49
N ALA A 198 8.53 3.76 -19.32
CA ALA A 198 8.41 4.56 -18.09
C ALA A 198 9.78 5.06 -17.60
N PHE A 199 10.82 4.22 -17.69
CA PHE A 199 12.19 4.60 -17.35
C PHE A 199 12.72 5.64 -18.34
N CYS A 200 12.48 5.48 -19.64
CA CYS A 200 12.85 6.48 -20.65
C CYS A 200 12.16 7.82 -20.40
N ARG A 201 10.86 7.88 -20.10
CA ARG A 201 10.18 9.18 -19.82
C ARG A 201 10.75 9.91 -18.61
N VAL A 202 11.05 9.18 -17.53
CA VAL A 202 11.64 9.75 -16.31
C VAL A 202 13.05 10.28 -16.57
N VAL A 203 13.84 9.61 -17.43
CA VAL A 203 15.21 10.05 -17.77
C VAL A 203 15.23 11.12 -18.87
N SER A 204 14.26 11.12 -19.76
CA SER A 204 14.16 12.07 -20.88
C SER A 204 13.47 13.39 -20.52
N GLY A 205 12.88 13.52 -19.34
CA GLY A 205 12.21 14.75 -18.91
C GLY A 205 10.99 15.14 -19.75
N ILE A 206 10.32 14.16 -20.37
CA ILE A 206 9.05 14.32 -21.12
C ILE A 206 7.94 13.57 -20.40
#